data_AF-A0A0L8HXF6-F1
#
_entry.id   AF-A0A0L8HXF6-F1
#
_cell.length_a   1.000
_cell.length_b   1.000
_cell.length_c   1.000
_cell.angle_alpha   90.00
_cell.angle_beta   90.00
_cell.angle_gamma   90.00
#
_symmetry.space_group_name_H-M   'P 1'
#
loop_
_entity.id
_entity.type
_entity.pdbx_description
1 polymer ?
#
loop_
_entity_poly.entity_id
_entity_poly.type
_entity_poly.pdbx_seq_one_letter_code
_entity_poly.pdbx_strand_id
1 'polypeptide(L)'
;MAIVRIYGPPDIFLTITCDPNWQEIRENLLPGQTSSDRLDLVACVFNIKLHELLNDIIKKHIFRRINAYCYTIEFQKRGLPHAHLLIILHPDDKLDDPERINQIVCVEVPDPVTEPLLHETVKRCMIHGPCGNLNPAAPCMENNKCLKEFPKVYQQETRINPNCYPLRRRGVLVRVRNHAIYNRYAVSSMFIFVLRFVSSSPR
;
A
#
# COMPACT_ATOMS: atom_id res chain seq x y z
N MET A 1 -2.66 1.12 23.38
CA MET A 1 -4.08 0.97 23.02
C MET A 1 -4.71 -0.18 23.79
N ALA A 2 -5.93 -0.03 24.32
CA ALA A 2 -6.62 -1.06 25.11
C ALA A 2 -6.87 -2.37 24.30
N ILE A 3 -7.15 -2.26 23.01
CA ILE A 3 -7.37 -3.39 22.10
C ILE A 3 -6.17 -4.36 22.06
N VAL A 4 -4.95 -3.82 22.09
CA VAL A 4 -3.70 -4.62 22.06
C VAL A 4 -3.51 -5.40 23.36
N ARG A 5 -3.99 -4.88 24.49
CA ARG A 5 -3.91 -5.60 25.77
C ARG A 5 -4.84 -6.81 25.81
N ILE A 6 -5.96 -6.76 25.10
CA ILE A 6 -6.97 -7.83 25.09
C ILE A 6 -6.69 -8.84 23.98
N TYR A 7 -6.37 -8.37 22.78
CA TYR A 7 -6.28 -9.22 21.59
C TYR A 7 -4.84 -9.46 21.11
N GLY A 8 -3.85 -8.85 21.76
CA GLY A 8 -2.45 -8.92 21.34
C GLY A 8 -2.07 -7.89 20.26
N PRO A 9 -0.83 -7.94 19.76
CA PRO A 9 -0.36 -7.02 18.73
C PRO A 9 -1.08 -7.22 17.39
N PRO A 10 -1.19 -6.17 16.56
CA PRO A 10 -1.73 -6.26 15.21
C PRO A 10 -0.83 -7.10 14.30
N ASP A 11 -1.45 -7.92 13.45
CA ASP A 11 -0.76 -8.76 12.46
C ASP A 11 -0.60 -8.04 11.12
N ILE A 12 -1.56 -7.18 10.78
CA ILE A 12 -1.57 -6.42 9.55
C ILE A 12 -1.72 -4.94 9.89
N PHE A 13 -0.79 -4.15 9.36
CA PHE A 13 -0.90 -2.70 9.25
C PHE A 13 -1.17 -2.33 7.81
N LEU A 14 -2.38 -1.85 7.54
CA LEU A 14 -2.83 -1.45 6.20
C LEU A 14 -3.03 0.06 6.16
N THR A 15 -2.71 0.67 5.04
CA THR A 15 -2.84 2.10 4.86
C THR A 15 -3.53 2.39 3.53
N ILE A 16 -4.52 3.28 3.55
CA ILE A 16 -5.20 3.79 2.36
C ILE A 16 -5.09 5.31 2.33
N THR A 17 -4.66 5.84 1.20
CA THR A 17 -4.52 7.28 0.96
C THR A 17 -5.50 7.68 -0.12
N CYS A 18 -6.16 8.82 0.05
CA CYS A 18 -6.98 9.39 -1.01
C CYS A 18 -6.13 9.75 -2.25
N ASP A 19 -6.60 9.34 -3.43
CA ASP A 19 -6.08 9.84 -4.70
C ASP A 19 -7.05 10.90 -5.24
N PRO A 20 -6.64 12.18 -5.37
CA PRO A 20 -7.49 13.23 -5.93
C PRO A 20 -7.86 12.97 -7.41
N ASN A 21 -7.21 12.01 -8.06
CA ASN A 21 -7.46 11.63 -9.45
C ASN A 21 -8.48 10.50 -9.59
N TRP A 22 -9.06 9.99 -8.51
CA TRP A 22 -10.16 9.04 -8.62
C TRP A 22 -11.29 9.61 -9.48
N GLN A 23 -11.83 8.75 -10.35
CA GLN A 23 -12.84 9.11 -11.34
C GLN A 23 -14.06 9.75 -10.68
N GLU A 24 -14.51 9.21 -9.55
CA GLU A 24 -15.66 9.72 -8.79
C GLU A 24 -15.45 11.16 -8.31
N ILE A 25 -14.20 11.58 -8.07
CA ILE A 25 -13.88 12.98 -7.76
C ILE A 25 -13.90 13.79 -9.05
N ARG A 26 -13.13 13.37 -10.07
CA ARG A 26 -12.96 14.13 -11.32
C ARG A 26 -14.27 14.39 -12.07
N GLU A 27 -15.16 13.42 -12.11
CA GLU A 27 -16.45 13.53 -12.82
C GLU A 27 -17.46 14.44 -12.10
N ASN A 28 -17.23 14.74 -10.82
CA ASN A 28 -18.11 15.56 -9.99
C ASN A 28 -17.51 16.95 -9.67
N LEU A 29 -16.42 17.33 -10.35
CA LEU A 29 -15.86 18.69 -10.31
C LEU A 29 -16.52 19.57 -11.38
N LEU A 30 -16.84 20.80 -11.02
CA LEU A 30 -17.31 21.79 -12.00
C LEU A 30 -16.15 22.28 -12.88
N PRO A 31 -16.43 22.84 -14.08
CA PRO A 31 -15.39 23.43 -14.92
C PRO A 31 -14.54 24.45 -14.17
N GLY A 32 -13.22 24.25 -14.18
CA GLY A 32 -12.25 25.10 -13.49
C GLY A 32 -12.03 24.76 -12.00
N GLN A 33 -12.79 23.84 -11.40
CA GLN A 33 -12.53 23.36 -10.05
C GLN A 33 -11.44 22.30 -10.02
N THR A 34 -10.70 22.28 -8.91
CA THR A 34 -9.76 21.23 -8.52
C THR A 34 -10.30 20.47 -7.30
N SER A 35 -9.71 19.31 -7.01
CA SER A 35 -10.06 18.54 -5.81
C SER A 35 -9.86 19.31 -4.50
N SER A 36 -8.90 20.24 -4.48
CA SER A 36 -8.65 21.13 -3.33
C SER A 36 -9.80 22.11 -3.09
N ASP A 37 -10.57 22.45 -4.12
CA ASP A 37 -11.72 23.36 -4.02
C ASP A 37 -12.97 22.64 -3.47
N ARG A 38 -12.97 21.30 -3.45
CA ARG A 38 -14.10 20.44 -3.06
C ARG A 38 -13.68 19.35 -2.07
N LEU A 39 -13.14 19.77 -0.92
CA LEU A 39 -12.72 18.86 0.14
C LEU A 39 -13.86 17.99 0.69
N ASP A 40 -15.11 18.48 0.62
CA ASP A 40 -16.31 17.72 0.93
C ASP A 40 -16.48 16.49 0.03
N LEU A 41 -16.33 16.68 -1.29
CA LEU A 41 -16.39 15.61 -2.29
C LEU A 41 -15.26 14.60 -2.07
N VAL A 42 -14.04 15.09 -1.84
CA VAL A 42 -12.86 14.25 -1.55
C VAL A 42 -13.10 13.38 -0.33
N ALA A 43 -13.60 13.96 0.77
CA ALA A 43 -13.89 13.23 2.00
C ALA A 43 -15.01 12.19 1.80
N CYS A 44 -16.07 12.52 1.05
CA CYS A 44 -17.16 11.61 0.73
C CYS A 44 -16.68 10.41 -0.08
N VAL A 45 -15.95 10.63 -1.17
CA VAL A 45 -15.41 9.54 -2.00
C VAL A 45 -14.44 8.67 -1.19
N PHE A 46 -13.56 9.29 -0.41
CA PHE A 46 -12.66 8.55 0.48
C PHE A 46 -13.42 7.67 1.47
N ASN A 47 -14.47 8.20 2.11
CA ASN A 47 -15.27 7.45 3.06
C ASN A 47 -15.95 6.23 2.40
N ILE A 48 -16.48 6.40 1.18
CA ILE A 48 -17.07 5.30 0.40
C ILE A 48 -16.01 4.21 0.14
N LYS A 49 -14.82 4.58 -0.37
CA LYS A 49 -13.73 3.64 -0.64
C LYS A 49 -13.25 2.94 0.63
N LEU A 50 -13.15 3.65 1.75
CA LEU A 50 -12.78 3.08 3.04
C LEU A 50 -13.82 2.06 3.50
N HIS A 51 -15.11 2.35 3.37
CA HIS A 51 -16.17 1.39 3.70
C HIS A 51 -16.18 0.18 2.76
N GLU A 52 -15.89 0.36 1.46
CA GLU A 52 -15.69 -0.76 0.54
C GLU A 52 -14.54 -1.66 0.99
N LEU A 53 -13.40 -1.07 1.35
CA LEU A 53 -12.23 -1.79 1.86
C LEU A 53 -12.56 -2.56 3.16
N LEU A 54 -13.26 -1.92 4.10
CA LEU A 54 -13.69 -2.57 5.34
C LEU A 54 -14.67 -3.71 5.07
N ASN A 55 -15.61 -3.54 4.14
CA ASN A 55 -16.53 -4.62 3.74
C ASN A 55 -15.77 -5.81 3.13
N ASP A 56 -14.80 -5.54 2.27
CA ASP A 56 -13.94 -6.56 1.68
C ASP A 56 -13.15 -7.33 2.75
N ILE A 57 -12.58 -6.63 3.73
CA ILE A 57 -11.81 -7.23 4.82
C ILE A 57 -12.70 -8.03 5.79
N ILE A 58 -13.79 -7.44 6.26
CA ILE A 58 -14.60 -7.95 7.37
C ILE A 58 -15.69 -8.90 6.89
N LYS A 59 -16.43 -8.53 5.84
CA LYS A 59 -17.60 -9.29 5.37
C LYS A 59 -17.23 -10.35 4.34
N LYS A 60 -16.27 -10.05 3.46
CA LYS A 60 -15.79 -11.03 2.45
C LYS A 60 -14.64 -11.90 2.97
N HIS A 61 -14.18 -11.67 4.21
CA HIS A 61 -13.16 -12.47 4.87
C HIS A 61 -11.88 -12.65 4.03
N ILE A 62 -11.41 -11.58 3.37
CA ILE A 62 -10.17 -11.64 2.57
C ILE A 62 -8.98 -12.10 3.41
N PHE A 63 -8.93 -11.71 4.69
CA PHE A 63 -7.92 -12.18 5.65
C PHE A 63 -8.40 -13.31 6.54
N ARG A 64 -9.49 -13.99 6.16
CA ARG A 64 -10.16 -15.04 6.93
C ARG A 64 -10.74 -14.51 8.25
N ARG A 65 -10.43 -15.13 9.40
CA ARG A 65 -10.99 -14.76 10.71
C ARG A 65 -10.21 -13.61 11.34
N ILE A 66 -10.93 -12.56 11.71
CA ILE A 66 -10.40 -11.36 12.38
C ILE A 66 -11.02 -11.30 13.77
N ASN A 67 -10.18 -11.22 14.80
CA ASN A 67 -10.65 -11.07 16.18
C ASN A 67 -10.98 -9.62 16.52
N ALA A 68 -10.19 -8.69 15.99
CA ALA A 68 -10.33 -7.28 16.26
C ALA A 68 -9.70 -6.43 15.15
N TYR A 69 -10.22 -5.23 14.93
CA TYR A 69 -9.60 -4.23 14.09
C TYR A 69 -9.88 -2.84 14.63
N CYS A 70 -9.02 -1.88 14.33
CA CYS A 70 -9.29 -0.46 14.55
C CYS A 70 -8.65 0.36 13.44
N TYR A 71 -9.12 1.58 13.25
CA TYR A 71 -8.51 2.50 12.30
C TYR A 71 -8.61 3.94 12.77
N THR A 72 -7.67 4.76 12.31
CA THR A 72 -7.69 6.21 12.47
C THR A 72 -7.74 6.83 11.08
N ILE A 73 -8.43 7.97 10.97
CA ILE A 73 -8.42 8.80 9.77
C ILE A 73 -7.68 10.09 10.12
N GLU A 74 -6.70 10.43 9.30
CA GLU A 74 -5.86 11.61 9.44
C GLU A 74 -5.84 12.37 8.11
N PHE A 75 -5.74 13.69 8.19
CA PHE A 75 -5.60 14.54 7.02
C PHE A 75 -4.13 14.86 6.82
N GLN A 76 -3.56 14.38 5.71
CA GLN A 76 -2.16 14.64 5.39
C GLN A 76 -1.94 16.10 4.96
N LYS A 77 -0.66 16.50 4.82
CA LYS A 77 -0.30 17.79 4.24
C LYS A 77 -1.02 17.94 2.89
N ARG A 78 -1.76 19.04 2.69
CA ARG A 78 -2.71 19.34 1.59
C ARG A 78 -4.17 18.90 1.81
N GLY A 79 -4.52 18.41 3.00
CA GLY A 79 -5.92 18.16 3.38
C GLY A 79 -6.54 16.93 2.74
N LEU A 80 -5.73 16.00 2.23
CA LEU A 80 -6.23 14.73 1.70
C LEU A 80 -6.38 13.72 2.85
N PRO A 81 -7.52 13.03 2.95
CA PRO A 81 -7.74 12.03 3.98
C PRO A 81 -6.89 10.77 3.72
N HIS A 82 -6.51 10.16 4.83
CA HIS A 82 -5.67 8.99 4.89
C HIS A 82 -6.11 8.15 6.08
N ALA A 83 -6.08 6.82 5.96
CA ALA A 83 -6.43 5.96 7.08
C ALA A 83 -5.36 4.91 7.34
N HIS A 84 -5.10 4.71 8.63
CA HIS A 84 -4.26 3.64 9.16
C HIS A 84 -5.17 2.58 9.79
N LEU A 85 -5.12 1.36 9.27
CA LEU A 85 -5.90 0.22 9.74
C LEU A 85 -4.96 -0.76 10.46
N LEU A 86 -5.31 -1.13 11.67
CA LEU A 86 -4.69 -2.18 12.47
C LEU A 86 -5.65 -3.37 12.52
N ILE A 87 -5.19 -4.55 12.11
CA ILE A 87 -6.01 -5.76 12.05
C ILE A 87 -5.32 -6.86 12.86
N ILE A 88 -6.10 -7.49 13.75
CA ILE A 88 -5.69 -8.59 14.61
C ILE A 88 -6.45 -9.84 14.16
N LEU A 89 -5.73 -10.78 13.56
CA LEU A 89 -6.24 -12.05 13.05
C LEU A 89 -6.48 -13.05 14.19
N HIS A 90 -7.38 -14.00 13.93
CA HIS A 90 -7.58 -15.16 14.79
C HIS A 90 -6.28 -15.97 14.92
N PRO A 91 -5.98 -16.63 16.06
CA PRO A 91 -4.77 -17.42 16.27
C PRO A 91 -4.49 -18.45 15.15
N ASP A 92 -5.49 -19.19 14.72
CA ASP A 92 -5.39 -20.16 13.61
C ASP A 92 -5.12 -19.52 12.24
N ASP A 93 -5.30 -18.20 12.14
CA ASP A 93 -5.17 -17.45 10.90
C ASP A 93 -4.00 -16.46 10.89
N LYS A 94 -3.08 -16.59 11.85
CA LYS A 94 -1.87 -15.78 11.96
C LYS A 94 -0.97 -15.90 10.72
N LEU A 95 -0.15 -14.87 10.52
CA LEU A 95 0.83 -14.78 9.43
C LEU A 95 2.20 -15.31 9.89
N ASP A 96 2.20 -16.54 10.39
CA ASP A 96 3.34 -17.26 10.94
C ASP A 96 4.02 -18.20 9.94
N ASP A 97 3.69 -18.05 8.66
CA ASP A 97 4.25 -18.82 7.55
C ASP A 97 4.61 -17.90 6.36
N PRO A 98 5.82 -18.04 5.76
CA PRO A 98 6.22 -17.24 4.60
C PRO A 98 5.29 -17.35 3.39
N GLU A 99 4.71 -18.51 3.09
CA GLU A 99 3.81 -18.68 1.96
C GLU A 99 2.53 -17.89 2.19
N ARG A 100 1.98 -17.97 3.39
CA ARG A 100 0.80 -17.20 3.79
C ARG A 100 1.04 -15.69 3.71
N ILE A 101 2.21 -15.21 4.11
CA ILE A 101 2.57 -13.80 3.94
C ILE A 101 2.68 -13.45 2.45
N ASN A 102 3.26 -14.34 1.62
CA ASN A 102 3.39 -14.12 0.18
C ASN A 102 2.03 -14.03 -0.54
N GLN A 103 1.02 -14.75 -0.06
CA GLN A 103 -0.34 -14.68 -0.61
C GLN A 103 -1.02 -13.33 -0.39
N ILE A 104 -0.64 -12.63 0.69
CA ILE A 104 -1.29 -11.36 1.06
C ILE A 104 -0.47 -10.16 0.60
N VAL A 105 0.85 -10.19 0.84
CA VAL A 105 1.75 -9.06 0.61
C VAL A 105 2.72 -9.38 -0.51
N CYS A 106 2.72 -8.58 -1.56
CA CYS A 106 3.60 -8.70 -2.71
C CYS A 106 4.64 -7.57 -2.76
N VAL A 107 5.82 -7.89 -3.27
CA VAL A 107 6.91 -6.95 -3.59
C VAL A 107 7.42 -7.15 -5.02
N GLU A 108 6.70 -7.95 -5.80
CA GLU A 108 7.02 -8.24 -7.19
C GLU A 108 6.41 -7.15 -8.08
N VAL A 109 6.78 -7.17 -9.35
CA VAL A 109 6.11 -6.35 -10.37
C VAL A 109 5.36 -7.31 -11.27
N PRO A 110 4.03 -7.14 -11.42
CA PRO A 110 3.20 -8.04 -12.23
C PRO A 110 3.72 -8.13 -13.67
N ASP A 111 3.30 -9.16 -14.40
CA ASP A 111 3.67 -9.31 -15.80
C ASP A 111 2.94 -8.27 -16.69
N PRO A 112 3.64 -7.55 -17.58
CA PRO A 112 3.03 -6.51 -18.41
C PRO A 112 2.09 -7.04 -19.48
N VAL A 113 2.17 -8.33 -19.83
CA VAL A 113 1.33 -8.97 -20.85
C VAL A 113 0.07 -9.54 -20.21
N THR A 114 0.19 -10.27 -19.10
CA THR A 114 -0.97 -10.90 -18.46
C THR A 114 -1.73 -9.96 -17.54
N GLU A 115 -1.05 -8.99 -16.91
CA GLU A 115 -1.65 -8.06 -15.94
C GLU A 115 -1.25 -6.59 -16.21
N PRO A 116 -1.51 -6.05 -17.40
CA PRO A 116 -0.99 -4.74 -17.83
C PRO A 116 -1.40 -3.59 -16.91
N LEU A 117 -2.66 -3.56 -16.44
CA LEU A 117 -3.15 -2.48 -15.59
C LEU A 117 -2.51 -2.51 -14.19
N LEU A 118 -2.37 -3.70 -13.61
CA LEU A 118 -1.72 -3.86 -12.30
C LEU A 118 -0.24 -3.56 -12.42
N HIS A 119 0.42 -4.01 -13.50
CA HIS A 119 1.81 -3.73 -13.81
C HIS A 119 2.08 -2.22 -13.83
N GLU A 120 1.29 -1.45 -14.58
CA GLU A 120 1.46 0.00 -14.67
C GLU A 120 1.13 0.71 -13.35
N THR A 121 0.11 0.26 -12.62
CA THR A 121 -0.24 0.82 -11.31
C THR A 121 0.89 0.57 -10.28
N VAL A 122 1.43 -0.64 -10.23
CA VAL A 122 2.55 -1.01 -9.35
C VAL A 122 3.80 -0.21 -9.71
N LYS A 123 4.15 -0.09 -10.99
CA LYS A 123 5.31 0.73 -11.44
C LYS A 123 5.16 2.20 -11.10
N ARG A 124 3.94 2.73 -11.20
CA ARG A 124 3.67 4.14 -10.91
C ARG A 124 3.68 4.43 -9.41
N CYS A 125 3.00 3.61 -8.62
CA CYS A 125 2.63 3.94 -7.24
C CYS A 125 3.33 3.08 -6.17
N MET A 126 3.79 1.87 -6.52
CA MET A 126 4.38 0.91 -5.57
C MET A 126 5.89 0.69 -5.78
N ILE A 127 6.53 1.53 -6.59
CA ILE A 127 8.00 1.59 -6.71
C ILE A 127 8.48 2.90 -6.10
N HIS A 128 9.40 2.78 -5.14
CA HIS A 128 10.06 3.93 -4.55
C HIS A 128 11.17 4.47 -5.47
N GLY A 129 11.20 5.79 -5.65
CA GLY A 129 12.27 6.45 -6.37
C GLY A 129 12.04 6.61 -7.89
N PRO A 130 13.08 7.01 -8.65
CA PRO A 130 14.50 6.82 -8.35
C PRO A 130 15.02 7.69 -7.19
N CYS A 131 15.92 7.12 -6.38
CA CYS A 131 16.65 7.76 -5.27
C CYS A 131 18.04 7.12 -5.14
N GLY A 132 18.83 7.56 -4.16
CA GLY A 132 20.19 7.07 -3.97
C GLY A 132 21.11 7.59 -5.07
N ASN A 133 22.02 6.76 -5.57
CA ASN A 133 22.94 7.14 -6.65
C ASN A 133 22.22 7.53 -7.95
N LEU A 134 21.00 7.01 -8.18
CA LEU A 134 20.20 7.34 -9.36
C LEU A 134 19.57 8.74 -9.27
N ASN A 135 19.33 9.24 -8.06
CA ASN A 135 18.82 10.59 -7.83
C ASN A 135 19.17 11.06 -6.41
N PRO A 136 20.37 11.63 -6.21
CA PRO A 136 20.80 12.11 -4.90
C PRO A 136 19.98 13.29 -4.39
N ALA A 137 19.33 14.05 -5.28
CA ALA A 137 18.47 15.18 -4.97
C ALA A 137 17.02 14.78 -4.66
N ALA A 138 16.70 13.47 -4.61
CA ALA A 138 15.35 13.03 -4.30
C ALA A 138 14.93 13.51 -2.88
N PRO A 139 13.66 13.92 -2.66
CA PRO A 139 13.21 14.43 -1.35
C PRO A 139 13.35 13.47 -0.18
N CYS A 140 13.52 12.17 -0.46
CA CYS A 140 13.75 11.14 0.54
C CYS A 140 15.23 10.98 0.93
N MET A 141 16.16 11.70 0.30
CA MET A 141 17.59 11.59 0.54
C MET A 141 18.01 12.56 1.65
N GLU A 142 18.73 12.04 2.63
CA GLU A 142 19.39 12.82 3.67
C GLU A 142 20.75 12.17 3.96
N ASN A 143 21.83 12.96 4.04
CA ASN A 143 23.19 12.45 4.27
C ASN A 143 23.58 11.29 3.33
N ASN A 144 23.25 11.40 2.04
CA ASN A 144 23.47 10.38 1.01
C ASN A 144 22.78 9.03 1.25
N LYS A 145 21.81 8.97 2.17
CA LYS A 145 21.00 7.78 2.44
C LYS A 145 19.53 8.10 2.22
N CYS A 146 18.78 7.13 1.70
CA CYS A 146 17.33 7.24 1.66
C CYS A 146 16.77 7.07 3.08
N LEU A 147 15.97 8.04 3.55
CA LEU A 147 15.28 8.00 4.84
C LEU A 147 14.30 6.83 4.99
N LYS A 148 13.87 6.26 3.87
CA LYS A 148 13.02 5.06 3.81
C LYS A 148 13.85 3.77 3.62
N GLU A 149 15.17 3.89 3.64
CA GLU A 149 16.18 2.83 3.53
C GLU A 149 16.07 2.03 2.22
N PHE A 150 15.84 2.73 1.10
CA PHE A 150 15.92 2.14 -0.21
C PHE A 150 17.32 2.30 -0.83
N PRO A 151 17.80 1.31 -1.62
CA PRO A 151 17.16 0.02 -1.87
C PRO A 151 17.17 -0.89 -0.64
N LYS A 152 16.10 -1.66 -0.45
CA LYS A 152 16.04 -2.67 0.63
C LYS A 152 17.08 -3.77 0.39
N VAL A 153 17.52 -4.43 1.47
CA VAL A 153 18.53 -5.49 1.41
C VAL A 153 18.04 -6.64 0.50
N TYR A 154 18.96 -7.24 -0.25
CA TYR A 154 18.69 -8.44 -1.04
C TYR A 154 18.26 -9.58 -0.13
N GLN A 155 17.27 -10.36 -0.57
CA GLN A 155 16.75 -11.52 0.15
C GLN A 155 16.33 -12.58 -0.86
N GLN A 156 16.87 -13.78 -0.76
CA GLN A 156 16.56 -14.85 -1.70
C GLN A 156 15.13 -15.39 -1.53
N GLU A 157 14.62 -15.34 -0.30
CA GLU A 157 13.32 -15.87 0.12
C GLU A 157 12.67 -14.97 1.18
N THR A 158 11.37 -15.17 1.41
CA THR A 158 10.65 -14.50 2.50
C THR A 158 10.97 -15.18 3.82
N ARG A 159 11.27 -14.41 4.87
CA ARG A 159 11.52 -14.91 6.22
C ARG A 159 10.71 -14.15 7.25
N ILE A 160 10.20 -14.87 8.24
CA ILE A 160 9.51 -14.29 9.38
C ILE A 160 10.53 -13.56 10.25
N ASN A 161 10.15 -12.39 10.74
CA ASN A 161 10.93 -11.64 11.70
C ASN A 161 10.10 -11.51 12.99
N PRO A 162 10.46 -12.20 14.08
CA PRO A 162 9.66 -12.20 15.31
C PRO A 162 9.49 -10.82 15.95
N ASN A 163 10.44 -9.91 15.69
CA ASN A 163 10.50 -8.60 16.34
C ASN A 163 10.12 -7.43 15.41
N CYS A 164 9.82 -7.71 14.15
CA CYS A 164 9.69 -6.67 13.12
C CYS A 164 8.83 -7.15 11.93
N TYR A 165 8.71 -6.33 10.90
CA TYR A 165 8.08 -6.75 9.65
C TYR A 165 8.82 -7.93 8.99
N PRO A 166 8.11 -8.84 8.30
CA PRO A 166 8.74 -9.94 7.56
C PRO A 166 9.76 -9.44 6.55
N LEU A 167 10.88 -10.15 6.45
CA LEU A 167 11.86 -9.95 5.40
C LEU A 167 11.31 -10.55 4.11
N ARG A 168 11.23 -9.76 3.04
CA ARG A 168 10.59 -10.15 1.79
C ARG A 168 11.64 -10.56 0.76
N ARG A 169 11.35 -11.58 -0.05
CA ARG A 169 12.15 -11.97 -1.21
C ARG A 169 12.36 -10.77 -2.16
N ARG A 170 13.62 -10.40 -2.40
CA ARG A 170 14.04 -9.26 -3.22
C ARG A 170 15.35 -9.56 -3.94
N GLY A 171 15.37 -9.36 -5.25
CA GLY A 171 16.50 -9.72 -6.11
C GLY A 171 16.17 -9.88 -7.59
N VAL A 172 14.89 -9.72 -7.96
CA VAL A 172 14.44 -9.81 -9.35
C VAL A 172 14.66 -8.47 -10.03
N LEU A 173 15.27 -8.50 -11.22
CA LEU A 173 15.50 -7.32 -12.04
C LEU A 173 14.20 -6.96 -12.78
N VAL A 174 13.81 -5.70 -12.70
CA VAL A 174 12.59 -5.16 -13.31
C VAL A 174 12.92 -3.84 -14.02
N ARG A 175 12.31 -3.59 -15.18
CA ARG A 175 12.42 -2.29 -15.86
C ARG A 175 11.33 -1.35 -15.37
N VAL A 176 11.73 -0.22 -14.78
CA VAL A 176 10.82 0.84 -14.30
C VAL A 176 11.33 2.20 -14.77
N ARG A 177 10.48 2.99 -15.42
CA ARG A 177 10.80 4.36 -15.88
C ARG A 177 12.14 4.44 -16.64
N ASN A 178 12.34 3.54 -17.60
CA ASN A 178 13.56 3.38 -18.42
C ASN A 178 14.84 2.96 -17.67
N HIS A 179 14.75 2.62 -16.38
CA HIS A 179 15.86 2.11 -15.59
C HIS A 179 15.67 0.63 -15.29
N ALA A 180 16.72 -0.17 -15.43
CA ALA A 180 16.76 -1.52 -14.91
C ALA A 180 17.05 -1.45 -13.40
N ILE A 181 16.04 -1.68 -12.57
CA ILE A 181 16.15 -1.67 -11.12
C ILE A 181 15.76 -3.01 -10.55
N TYR A 182 16.35 -3.40 -9.43
CA TYR A 182 15.87 -4.56 -8.69
C TYR A 182 14.58 -4.20 -7.95
N ASN A 183 13.69 -5.18 -7.74
CA ASN A 183 12.52 -5.04 -6.86
C ASN A 183 12.87 -4.74 -5.39
N ARG A 184 14.15 -4.52 -5.06
CA ARG A 184 14.63 -3.87 -3.84
C ARG A 184 14.07 -2.46 -3.64
N TYR A 185 13.58 -1.81 -4.70
CA TYR A 185 12.86 -0.54 -4.65
C TYR A 185 11.34 -0.67 -4.53
N ALA A 186 10.79 -1.89 -4.60
CA ALA A 186 9.35 -2.12 -4.49
C ALA A 186 8.86 -1.93 -3.05
N VAL A 187 7.78 -1.19 -2.89
CA VAL A 187 7.04 -1.05 -1.64
C VAL A 187 6.19 -2.29 -1.46
N SER A 188 6.20 -2.88 -0.27
CA SER A 188 5.31 -4.01 0.05
C SER A 188 3.85 -3.56 -0.09
N SER A 189 3.08 -4.24 -0.93
CA SER A 189 1.70 -3.87 -1.26
C SER A 189 0.82 -5.11 -1.37
N MET A 190 -0.49 -4.94 -1.24
CA MET A 190 -1.46 -6.02 -1.40
C MET A 190 -2.14 -5.85 -2.75
N PHE A 191 -1.77 -6.64 -3.75
CA PHE A 191 -2.25 -6.47 -5.13
C PHE A 191 -3.78 -6.50 -5.24
N ILE A 192 -4.44 -7.30 -4.40
CA ILE A 192 -5.90 -7.36 -4.29
C ILE A 192 -6.56 -5.99 -4.03
N PHE A 193 -5.84 -5.06 -3.39
CA PHE A 193 -6.31 -3.70 -3.12
C PHE A 193 -5.72 -2.64 -4.06
N VAL A 194 -4.56 -2.91 -4.67
CA VAL A 194 -3.87 -1.95 -5.55
C VAL A 194 -4.77 -1.53 -6.71
N LEU A 195 -5.35 -2.48 -7.45
CA LEU A 195 -6.22 -2.13 -8.57
C LEU A 195 -7.48 -1.38 -8.12
N ARG A 196 -8.08 -1.79 -7.01
CA ARG A 196 -9.41 -1.28 -6.62
C ARG A 196 -9.35 0.10 -5.96
N PHE A 197 -8.27 0.39 -5.24
CA PHE A 197 -8.15 1.56 -4.37
C PHE A 197 -6.97 2.48 -4.71
N VAL A 198 -6.04 2.05 -5.55
CA VAL A 198 -4.89 2.88 -5.97
C VAL A 198 -4.94 3.24 -7.46
N SER A 199 -5.60 2.42 -8.29
CA SER A 199 -5.81 2.78 -9.69
C SER A 199 -6.77 3.96 -9.80
N SER A 200 -6.34 4.98 -10.53
CA SER A 200 -7.18 6.09 -11.00
C SER A 200 -7.83 5.79 -12.36
N SER A 201 -7.65 4.58 -12.90
CA SER A 201 -8.25 4.18 -14.18
C SER A 201 -9.72 3.77 -13.99
N PRO A 202 -10.59 4.08 -14.97
CA PRO A 202 -11.97 3.61 -14.97
C PRO A 202 -12.03 2.08 -14.93
N ARG A 203 -12.99 1.56 -14.15
CA ARG A 203 -13.31 0.13 -14.11
C ARG A 203 -14.19 -0.24 -15.29
#